data_AF-A0A101HZ65-F1
#
_entry.id   AF-A0A101HZ65-F1
#
_cell.length_a   1.000
_cell.length_b   1.000
_cell.length_c   1.000
_cell.angle_alpha   90.00
_cell.angle_beta   90.00
_cell.angle_gamma   90.00
#
_symmetry.space_group_name_H-M   'P 1'
#
loop_
_entity.id
_entity.type
_entity.pdbx_description
1 polymer ?
#
loop_
_entity_poly.entity_id
_entity_poly.type
_entity_poly.pdbx_seq_one_letter_code
_entity_poly.pdbx_strand_id
1 'polypeptide(L)' 'MGKMDYLQEKPIAVLGGGATARGHAACAALAGREVRLYELPDFFEGLGCIKENREIRLSGIQESLYGFKR' A
#
# COMPACT_ATOMS: atom_id res chain seq x y z
N MET A 1 -13.83 -13.60 20.05
CA MET A 1 -12.85 -13.64 18.95
C MET A 1 -11.64 -14.44 19.42
N GLY A 2 -11.17 -15.43 18.64
CA GLY A 2 -9.90 -16.11 18.94
C GLY A 2 -8.70 -15.16 18.76
N LYS A 3 -7.57 -15.46 19.39
CA LYS A 3 -6.32 -14.74 19.15
C LYS A 3 -5.91 -14.89 17.67
N MET A 4 -5.69 -13.78 16.99
CA MET A 4 -5.34 -13.73 15.57
C MET A 4 -3.82 -13.54 15.34
N ASP A 5 -3.00 -14.02 16.27
CA ASP A 5 -1.54 -13.85 16.24
C ASP A 5 -0.92 -14.38 14.92
N TYR A 6 -1.55 -15.39 14.30
CA TYR A 6 -1.13 -15.94 13.00
C TYR A 6 -1.17 -14.93 11.83
N LEU A 7 -1.91 -13.83 11.96
CA LEU A 7 -1.98 -12.77 10.92
C LEU A 7 -0.71 -11.91 10.88
N GLN A 8 0.11 -11.92 11.95
CA GLN A 8 1.32 -11.11 12.02
C GLN A 8 2.32 -11.43 10.92
N GLU A 9 2.31 -12.66 10.37
CA GLU A 9 3.23 -13.08 9.31
C GLU A 9 2.58 -13.16 7.92
N LYS A 10 1.28 -12.84 7.80
CA LYS A 10 0.58 -12.94 6.51
C LYS A 10 0.87 -11.73 5.60
N PRO A 11 0.90 -11.92 4.27
CA PRO A 11 0.94 -10.81 3.33
C PRO A 11 -0.25 -9.87 3.51
N ILE A 12 -0.03 -8.59 3.21
CA ILE A 12 -1.08 -7.56 3.25
C ILE A 12 -1.62 -7.36 1.84
N ALA A 13 -2.92 -7.57 1.66
CA ALA A 13 -3.60 -7.19 0.43
C ALA A 13 -4.11 -5.75 0.53
N VAL A 14 -3.79 -4.91 -0.45
CA VAL A 14 -4.32 -3.55 -0.58
C VAL A 14 -5.24 -3.53 -1.80
N LEU A 15 -6.51 -3.24 -1.57
CA LEU A 15 -7.55 -3.23 -2.60
C LEU A 15 -7.79 -1.80 -3.08
N GLY A 16 -7.61 -1.57 -4.39
CA GLY A 16 -7.64 -0.26 -5.04
C GLY A 16 -6.23 0.28 -5.31
N GLY A 17 -6.05 1.00 -6.43
CA GLY A 17 -4.79 1.52 -6.95
C GLY A 17 -4.66 3.05 -6.91
N GLY A 18 -5.56 3.73 -6.18
CA GLY A 18 -5.54 5.19 -5.97
C GLY A 18 -4.40 5.67 -5.07
N ALA A 19 -4.29 6.99 -4.87
CA ALA A 19 -3.19 7.62 -4.13
C ALA A 19 -3.02 7.06 -2.71
N THR A 20 -4.11 6.95 -1.96
CA THR A 20 -4.09 6.43 -0.58
C THR A 20 -3.63 4.98 -0.52
N ALA A 21 -4.06 4.14 -1.47
CA ALA A 21 -3.68 2.74 -1.52
C ALA A 21 -2.19 2.56 -1.81
N ARG A 22 -1.63 3.34 -2.74
CA ARG A 22 -0.19 3.37 -3.03
C ARG A 22 0.61 3.76 -1.79
N GLY A 23 0.16 4.77 -1.06
CA GLY A 23 0.77 5.20 0.20
C GLY A 23 0.78 4.09 1.26
N HIS A 24 -0.36 3.44 1.50
CA HIS A 24 -0.46 2.33 2.47
C HIS A 24 0.39 1.13 2.05
N ALA A 25 0.36 0.76 0.76
CA ALA A 25 1.16 -0.33 0.23
C ALA A 25 2.65 -0.08 0.44
N ALA A 26 3.13 1.13 0.14
CA ALA A 26 4.52 1.50 0.36
C ALA A 26 4.89 1.54 1.85
N CYS A 27 4.04 2.07 2.74
CA CYS A 27 4.29 2.03 4.18
C CYS A 27 4.39 0.60 4.72
N ALA A 28 3.49 -0.31 4.30
CA ALA A 28 3.52 -1.71 4.70
C ALA A 28 4.78 -2.42 4.18
N ALA A 29 5.17 -2.17 2.93
CA ALA A 29 6.40 -2.70 2.36
C ALA A 29 7.65 -2.19 3.10
N LEU A 30 7.71 -0.90 3.43
CA LEU A 30 8.79 -0.30 4.23
C LEU A 30 8.87 -0.88 5.65
N ALA A 31 7.75 -1.34 6.21
CA ALA A 31 7.71 -2.07 7.48
C ALA A 31 8.12 -3.55 7.35
N GLY A 32 8.65 -3.97 6.20
CA GLY A 32 9.15 -5.33 5.96
C GLY A 32 8.05 -6.35 5.63
N ARG A 33 6.84 -5.92 5.26
CA ARG A 33 5.73 -6.81 4.93
C ARG A 33 5.65 -7.08 3.44
N GLU A 34 5.32 -8.32 3.07
CA GLU A 34 4.89 -8.61 1.69
C GLU A 34 3.54 -7.90 1.43
N VAL A 35 3.46 -7.14 0.34
CA VAL A 35 2.26 -6.41 -0.05
C VAL A 35 1.80 -6.84 -1.44
N ARG A 36 0.49 -7.07 -1.57
CA ARG A 36 -0.18 -7.39 -2.84
C ARG A 36 -1.16 -6.28 -3.15
N LEU A 37 -0.83 -5.44 -4.13
CA LEU A 37 -1.71 -4.39 -4.61
C LEU A 37 -2.64 -4.96 -5.68
N TYR A 38 -3.93 -4.72 -5.50
CA TYR A 38 -4.97 -5.09 -6.46
C TYR A 38 -5.67 -3.84 -6.98
N GLU A 39 -5.99 -3.83 -8.27
CA GLU A 39 -6.88 -2.86 -8.90
C GLU A 39 -7.81 -3.60 -9.85
N LEU A 40 -9.01 -3.07 -10.06
CA LEU A 40 -9.97 -3.61 -11.02
C LEU A 40 -9.35 -3.58 -12.43
N PRO A 41 -9.65 -4.56 -13.29
CA PRO A 41 -9.14 -4.60 -14.67
C PRO A 41 -9.36 -3.29 -15.43
N ASP A 42 -10.52 -2.65 -15.25
CA ASP A 42 -10.91 -1.40 -15.89
C ASP A 42 -9.99 -0.21 -15.55
N PHE A 43 -9.29 -0.27 -14.40
CA PHE A 43 -8.38 0.76 -13.92
C PHE A 43 -6.91 0.32 -13.90
N PHE A 44 -6.60 -0.90 -14.36
CA PHE A 44 -5.26 -1.47 -14.30
C PHE A 44 -4.22 -0.59 -15.02
N GLU A 45 -4.59 -0.01 -16.16
CA GLU A 45 -3.73 0.92 -16.90
C GLU A 45 -3.39 2.19 -16.09
N GLY A 46 -4.28 2.61 -15.19
CA GLY A 46 -4.09 3.74 -14.29
C GLY A 46 -3.03 3.52 -13.21
N LEU A 47 -2.54 2.28 -13.03
CA LEU A 47 -1.44 1.97 -12.11
C LEU A 47 -0.09 2.56 -12.59
N GLY A 48 0.03 2.92 -13.87
CA GLY A 48 1.24 3.52 -14.41
C GLY A 48 2.46 2.63 -14.21
N CYS A 49 3.59 3.20 -13.76
CA CYS A 49 4.85 2.46 -13.59
C CYS A 49 4.78 1.29 -12.59
N ILE A 50 3.78 1.24 -11.71
CA ILE A 50 3.59 0.14 -10.76
C ILE A 50 3.30 -1.16 -11.49
N LYS A 51 2.51 -1.11 -12.59
CA LYS A 51 2.10 -2.31 -13.34
C LYS A 51 3.30 -3.01 -14.00
N GLU A 52 4.32 -2.24 -14.39
CA GLU A 52 5.51 -2.71 -15.09
C GLU A 52 6.64 -3.05 -14.12
N ASN A 53 6.96 -2.12 -13.23
CA ASN A 53 8.17 -2.21 -12.41
C ASN A 53 7.91 -2.79 -11.03
N ARG A 54 6.64 -2.91 -10.61
CA ARG A 54 6.25 -3.30 -9.24
C ARG A 54 6.89 -2.41 -8.17
N GLU A 55 7.13 -1.14 -8.50
CA GLU A 55 7.76 -0.15 -7.62
C GLU A 55 6.78 0.98 -7.28
N ILE A 56 6.76 1.40 -6.01
CA ILE A 56 6.09 2.63 -5.57
C ILE A 56 7.18 3.58 -5.07
N ARG A 57 7.32 4.73 -5.73
CA ARG A 57 8.24 5.80 -5.29
C ARG A 57 7.43 6.84 -4.54
N LEU A 58 7.70 6.96 -3.24
CA LEU A 58 7.16 8.03 -2.41
C LEU A 58 8.21 9.15 -2.31
N SER A 59 7.79 10.37 -2.58
CA SER A 59 8.57 11.58 -2.36
C SER A 59 7.67 12.66 -1.78
N GLY A 60 8.28 13.69 -1.20
CA GLY A 60 7.56 14.81 -0.59
C GLY A 60 7.51 14.75 0.94
N ILE A 61 6.98 15.82 1.52
CA ILE A 61 6.81 15.97 2.96
C ILE A 61 5.44 15.40 3.31
N GLN A 62 5.39 14.47 4.27
CA GLN A 62 4.11 14.02 4.82
C GLN A 62 3.55 15.12 5.72
N GLU A 63 2.82 16.06 5.12
CA GLU A 63 2.07 17.06 5.86
C GLU A 63 0.64 16.56 6.08
N SER A 64 0.36 16.12 7.30
CA SER A 64 -1.00 15.84 7.71
C SER A 64 -1.75 17.16 7.84
N LEU A 65 -2.88 17.32 7.12
CA LEU A 65 -3.81 18.45 7.32
C LEU A 65 -4.22 18.59 8.80
N TYR A 66 -4.21 17.47 9.54
CA TYR A 66 -4.58 17.38 10.96
C TYR A 66 -3.38 17.22 11.91
N GLY A 67 -2.14 17.33 11.40
CA GLY A 67 -0.94 17.34 12.23
C GLY A 67 -0.57 16.01 12.92
N PHE A 68 -1.09 14.86 12.45
CA PHE A 68 -0.68 13.56 12.98
C PHE A 68 0.82 13.32 12.77
N LYS A 69 1.59 13.30 13.87
CA LYS A 69 3.00 12.94 13.89
C LYS A 69 3.14 11.46 14.27
N ARG A 70 4.06 10.76 13.61
CA ARG A 70 4.45 9.38 13.91
C ARG A 70 5.68 9.38 14.81
#